data_AF-A0A8U0QDA3-F1
#
_entry.id   AF-A0A8U0QDA3-F1
#
_cell.length_a   1.000
_cell.length_b   1.000
_cell.length_c   1.000
_cell.angle_alpha   90.00
_cell.angle_beta   90.00
_cell.angle_gamma   90.00
#
_symmetry.space_group_name_H-M   'P 1'
#
loop_
_entity.id
_entity.type
_entity.pdbx_description
1 polymer ?
#
loop_
_entity_poly.entity_id
_entity_poly.type
_entity_poly.pdbx_seq_one_letter_code
_entity_poly.pdbx_strand_id
1 'polypeptide(L)'
;MAKYLAQIIVMGAQVVGRAFARALRQEYAASQAAAEARGRAGQQSAAASSLTGMTLQEAQQILNMATLTPEELQKNYEHLFKVNDKAVGGSFYLQSKVVRAKERLDEELSIQTQDSQPKPPPEQKQQTPET
;
A
#
# COMPACT_ATOMS: atom_id res chain seq x y z
N MET A 1 -36.76 1.21 41.70
CA MET A 1 -35.29 1.08 41.66
C MET A 1 -34.77 0.48 40.36
N ALA A 2 -35.15 -0.76 39.99
CA ALA A 2 -34.66 -1.43 38.77
C ALA A 2 -34.91 -0.67 37.43
N LYS A 3 -36.04 0.03 37.32
CA LYS A 3 -36.40 0.82 36.13
C LYS A 3 -35.38 1.94 35.81
N TYR A 4 -34.84 2.59 36.85
CA TYR A 4 -33.86 3.67 36.67
C TYR A 4 -32.48 3.14 36.29
N LEU A 5 -32.07 2.00 36.84
CA LEU A 5 -30.81 1.35 36.49
C LEU A 5 -30.82 0.87 35.03
N ALA A 6 -31.91 0.25 34.58
CA ALA A 6 -32.08 -0.16 33.19
C ALA A 6 -32.03 1.04 32.24
N GLN A 7 -32.63 2.17 32.61
CA GLN A 7 -32.64 3.39 31.80
C GLN A 7 -31.24 4.01 31.67
N ILE A 8 -30.45 4.02 32.75
CA ILE A 8 -29.05 4.47 32.75
C ILE A 8 -28.19 3.58 31.83
N ILE A 9 -28.36 2.26 31.91
CA ILE A 9 -27.63 1.31 31.06
C ILE A 9 -27.96 1.52 29.58
N VAL A 10 -29.25 1.65 29.24
CA VAL A 10 -29.70 1.87 27.86
C VAL A 10 -29.16 3.19 27.30
N MET A 11 -29.23 4.29 28.08
CA MET A 11 -28.65 5.57 27.68
C MET A 11 -27.13 5.48 27.47
N GLY A 12 -26.42 4.84 28.41
CA GLY A 12 -24.97 4.64 28.30
C GLY A 12 -24.59 3.85 27.04
N ALA A 13 -25.28 2.74 26.78
CA ALA A 13 -25.06 1.90 25.61
C ALA A 13 -25.33 2.64 24.29
N GLN A 14 -26.36 3.49 24.22
CA GLN A 14 -26.66 4.28 23.02
C GLN A 14 -25.58 5.32 22.73
N VAL A 15 -25.04 5.97 23.78
CA VAL A 15 -23.97 6.96 23.62
C VAL A 15 -22.69 6.31 23.12
N VAL A 16 -22.26 5.21 23.75
CA VAL A 16 -21.05 4.47 23.35
C VAL A 16 -21.22 3.85 21.96
N GLY A 17 -22.36 3.21 21.68
CA GLY A 17 -22.64 2.60 20.38
C GLY A 17 -22.65 3.62 19.23
N ARG A 18 -23.21 4.82 19.44
CA ARG A 18 -23.17 5.90 18.45
C ARG A 18 -21.77 6.46 18.24
N ALA A 19 -20.99 6.62 19.30
CA ALA A 19 -19.60 7.09 19.20
C ALA A 19 -18.73 6.09 18.42
N PHE A 20 -18.85 4.80 18.73
CA PHE A 20 -18.15 3.73 18.02
C PHE A 20 -18.56 3.64 16.54
N ALA A 21 -19.87 3.68 16.24
CA ALA A 21 -20.37 3.68 14.86
C ALA A 21 -19.87 4.90 14.06
N ARG A 22 -19.76 6.08 14.70
CA ARG A 22 -19.19 7.27 14.06
C ARG A 22 -17.70 7.12 13.78
N ALA A 23 -16.92 6.61 14.73
CA ALA A 23 -15.50 6.37 14.55
C ALA A 23 -15.23 5.40 13.39
N LEU A 24 -15.94 4.27 13.35
CA LEU A 24 -15.83 3.32 12.24
C LEU A 24 -16.22 3.95 10.89
N ARG A 25 -17.32 4.71 10.85
CA ARG A 25 -17.75 5.37 9.62
C ARG A 25 -16.73 6.41 9.13
N GLN A 26 -16.10 7.14 10.05
CA GLN A 26 -15.06 8.11 9.71
C GLN A 26 -13.80 7.43 9.15
N GLU A 27 -13.33 6.38 9.81
CA GLU A 27 -12.17 5.60 9.35
C GLU A 27 -12.44 4.96 7.99
N TYR A 28 -13.63 4.39 7.79
CA TYR A 28 -14.01 3.78 6.52
C TYR A 28 -14.12 4.81 5.40
N ALA A 29 -14.70 5.99 5.68
CA ALA A 29 -14.79 7.07 4.70
C ALA A 29 -13.40 7.65 4.36
N ALA A 30 -12.53 7.84 5.36
CA ALA A 30 -11.16 8.29 5.14
C ALA A 30 -10.35 7.26 4.34
N SER A 31 -10.52 5.97 4.64
CA SER A 31 -9.87 4.88 3.91
C SER A 31 -10.35 4.80 2.47
N GLN A 32 -11.65 4.95 2.21
CA GLN A 32 -12.18 5.02 0.84
C GLN A 32 -11.67 6.25 0.09
N ALA A 33 -11.70 7.44 0.70
CA ALA A 33 -11.19 8.65 0.06
C ALA A 33 -9.69 8.52 -0.28
N ALA A 34 -8.89 7.89 0.58
CA ALA A 34 -7.49 7.61 0.31
C ALA A 34 -7.29 6.57 -0.80
N ALA A 35 -8.14 5.54 -0.87
CA ALA A 35 -8.12 4.54 -1.94
C ALA A 35 -8.51 5.14 -3.29
N GLU A 36 -9.55 5.99 -3.32
CA GLU A 36 -9.98 6.74 -4.49
C GLU A 36 -8.91 7.71 -4.97
N ALA A 37 -8.26 8.44 -4.05
CA ALA A 37 -7.17 9.35 -4.37
C ALA A 37 -5.96 8.65 -5.00
N ARG A 38 -5.70 7.38 -4.63
CA ARG A 38 -4.65 6.56 -5.25
C ARG A 38 -5.08 5.91 -6.56
N GLY A 39 -6.38 5.87 -6.85
CA GLY A 39 -6.94 5.38 -8.11
C GLY A 39 -6.38 4.02 -8.55
N ARG A 40 -6.04 3.93 -9.84
CA ARG A 40 -5.53 2.71 -10.48
C ARG A 40 -4.15 2.31 -9.94
N ALA A 41 -3.26 3.29 -9.70
CA ALA A 41 -1.95 3.04 -9.12
C ALA A 41 -2.05 2.34 -7.75
N GLY A 42 -2.99 2.78 -6.90
CA GLY A 42 -3.26 2.14 -5.60
C GLY A 42 -3.69 0.69 -5.72
N GLN A 43 -4.57 0.38 -6.68
CA GLN A 43 -5.01 -1.00 -6.93
C GLN A 43 -3.88 -1.88 -7.45
N GLN A 44 -3.06 -1.36 -8.37
CA GLN A 44 -1.89 -2.07 -8.89
C GLN A 44 -0.84 -2.33 -7.80
N SER A 45 -0.58 -1.34 -6.94
CA SER A 45 0.32 -1.48 -5.79
C SER A 45 -0.16 -2.55 -4.80
N ALA A 46 -1.46 -2.61 -4.52
CA ALA A 46 -2.04 -3.66 -3.68
C ALA A 46 -1.93 -5.06 -4.32
N ALA A 47 -2.16 -5.16 -5.63
CA ALA A 47 -2.00 -6.40 -6.38
C ALA A 47 -0.53 -6.88 -6.39
N ALA A 48 0.42 -5.98 -6.64
CA ALA A 48 1.87 -6.25 -6.56
C ALA A 48 2.27 -6.78 -5.19
N SER A 49 1.74 -6.21 -4.11
CA SER A 49 1.99 -6.67 -2.74
C SER A 49 1.47 -8.09 -2.51
N SER A 50 0.32 -8.43 -3.09
CA SER A 50 -0.27 -9.77 -2.99
C SER A 50 0.51 -10.81 -3.81
N LEU A 51 1.05 -10.41 -4.96
CA LEU A 51 1.82 -11.28 -5.85
C LEU A 51 3.23 -11.57 -5.30
N THR A 52 3.91 -10.53 -4.82
CA THR A 52 5.28 -10.64 -4.29
C THR A 52 5.33 -11.18 -2.86
N GLY A 53 4.20 -11.14 -2.15
CA GLY A 53 4.12 -11.50 -0.74
C GLY A 53 4.85 -10.50 0.18
N MET A 54 5.14 -9.29 -0.30
CA MET A 54 5.79 -8.22 0.45
C MET A 54 5.02 -6.92 0.27
N THR A 55 4.64 -6.29 1.39
CA THR A 55 3.93 -5.02 1.34
C THR A 55 4.88 -3.87 0.97
N LEU A 56 4.33 -2.79 0.39
CA LEU A 56 5.12 -1.58 0.12
C LEU A 56 5.82 -1.06 1.38
N GLN A 57 5.08 -1.03 2.50
CA GLN A 57 5.58 -0.55 3.78
C GLN A 57 6.71 -1.43 4.33
N GLU A 58 6.57 -2.75 4.23
CA GLU A 58 7.62 -3.70 4.64
C GLU A 58 8.89 -3.48 3.81
N ALA A 59 8.77 -3.32 2.49
CA ALA A 59 9.90 -3.07 1.62
C ALA A 59 10.62 -1.75 1.96
N GLN A 60 9.85 -0.68 2.23
CA GLN A 60 10.38 0.60 2.70
C GLN A 60 11.12 0.46 4.03
N GLN A 61 10.60 -0.33 4.97
CA GLN A 61 11.25 -0.57 6.26
C GLN A 61 12.55 -1.36 6.11
N ILE A 62 12.56 -2.41 5.27
CA ILE A 62 13.75 -3.22 5.01
C ILE A 62 14.88 -2.36 4.43
N LEU A 63 14.56 -1.46 3.49
CA LEU A 63 15.56 -0.56 2.89
C LEU A 63 15.72 0.79 3.60
N ASN A 64 15.08 0.97 4.76
CA ASN A 64 15.11 2.19 5.54
C ASN A 64 14.81 3.45 4.71
N MET A 65 13.66 3.47 4.05
CA MET A 65 13.22 4.54 3.17
C MET A 65 11.94 5.21 3.69
N ALA A 66 11.98 6.54 3.82
CA ALA A 66 10.79 7.35 4.13
C ALA A 66 10.12 7.89 2.86
N THR A 67 10.92 8.23 1.86
CA THR A 67 10.47 8.72 0.55
C THR A 67 11.04 7.81 -0.53
N LEU A 68 10.23 7.45 -1.51
CA LEU A 68 10.66 6.57 -2.60
C LEU A 68 11.31 7.41 -3.71
N THR A 69 12.64 7.51 -3.68
CA THR A 69 13.45 8.10 -4.75
C THR A 69 14.38 7.05 -5.35
N PRO A 70 14.61 7.05 -6.68
CA PRO A 70 15.51 6.07 -7.32
C PRO A 70 16.93 6.10 -6.77
N GLU A 71 17.45 7.29 -6.45
CA GLU A 71 18.80 7.49 -5.95
C GLU A 71 18.99 6.90 -4.55
N GLU A 72 18.06 7.18 -3.63
CA GLU A 72 18.11 6.62 -2.26
C GLU A 72 17.85 5.12 -2.26
N LEU A 73 16.96 4.64 -3.14
CA LEU A 73 16.68 3.21 -3.30
C LEU A 73 17.95 2.45 -3.65
N GLN A 74 18.65 2.89 -4.70
CA GLN A 74 19.86 2.23 -5.16
C GLN A 74 20.98 2.31 -4.11
N LYS A 75 21.18 3.48 -3.49
CA LYS A 75 22.19 3.67 -2.43
C LYS A 75 21.97 2.74 -1.23
N ASN A 76 20.74 2.71 -0.70
CA ASN A 76 20.43 1.91 0.47
C ASN A 76 20.47 0.41 0.15
N TYR A 77 19.98 0.03 -1.04
CA TYR A 77 20.09 -1.34 -1.54
C TYR A 77 21.54 -1.81 -1.62
N GLU A 78 22.43 -1.05 -2.28
CA GLU A 78 23.83 -1.45 -2.43
C GLU A 78 24.53 -1.63 -1.08
N HIS A 79 24.31 -0.70 -0.16
CA HIS A 79 24.85 -0.79 1.20
C HIS A 79 24.34 -2.05 1.91
N LEU A 80 23.02 -2.23 2.00
CA LEU A 80 22.42 -3.34 2.73
C LEU A 80 22.70 -4.70 2.08
N PHE A 81 22.79 -4.76 0.75
CA PHE A 81 23.13 -5.97 0.03
C PHE A 81 24.58 -6.40 0.31
N LYS A 82 25.52 -5.44 0.29
CA LYS A 82 26.94 -5.68 0.53
C LYS A 82 27.23 -6.13 1.96
N VAL A 83 26.65 -5.45 2.96
CA VAL A 83 26.92 -5.78 4.38
C VAL A 83 26.27 -7.11 4.81
N ASN A 84 25.26 -7.59 4.08
CA ASN A 84 24.62 -8.88 4.33
C ASN A 84 25.18 -10.02 3.46
N ASP A 85 26.24 -9.80 2.70
CA ASP A 85 26.84 -10.85 1.87
C ASP A 85 27.39 -12.00 2.72
N LYS A 86 27.10 -13.24 2.30
CA LYS A 86 27.59 -14.45 2.99
C LYS A 86 29.11 -14.49 3.11
N ALA A 87 29.84 -13.97 2.11
CA ALA A 87 31.30 -13.98 2.07
C ALA A 87 31.91 -13.12 3.19
N VAL A 88 31.19 -12.12 3.70
CA VAL A 88 31.63 -11.26 4.81
C VAL A 88 30.96 -11.62 6.15
N GLY A 89 30.34 -12.81 6.23
CA GLY A 89 29.67 -13.29 7.44
C GLY A 89 28.20 -12.85 7.58
N GLY A 90 27.60 -12.32 6.52
CA GLY A 90 26.19 -11.97 6.47
C GLY A 90 25.26 -13.17 6.28
N SER A 91 23.95 -12.91 6.31
CA SER A 91 22.92 -13.94 6.16
C SER A 91 22.31 -13.93 4.77
N PHE A 92 22.33 -15.08 4.09
CA PHE A 92 21.65 -15.24 2.81
C PHE A 92 20.16 -14.90 2.87
N TYR A 93 19.50 -15.20 4.00
CA TYR A 93 18.10 -14.87 4.19
C TYR A 93 17.88 -13.35 4.22
N LEU A 94 18.71 -12.63 4.98
CA LEU A 94 18.62 -11.17 5.05
C LEU A 94 18.98 -10.52 3.72
N GLN A 95 20.04 -10.98 3.06
CA GLN A 95 20.39 -10.52 1.71
C GLN A 95 19.25 -10.76 0.71
N SER A 96 18.60 -11.94 0.77
CA SER A 96 17.43 -12.25 -0.07
C SER A 96 16.25 -11.32 0.24
N LYS A 97 16.02 -10.97 1.51
CA LYS A 97 14.97 -10.00 1.89
C LYS A 97 15.25 -8.60 1.36
N VAL A 98 16.51 -8.16 1.38
CA VAL A 98 16.95 -6.89 0.77
C VAL A 98 16.68 -6.87 -0.74
N VAL A 99 16.97 -7.98 -1.44
CA VAL A 99 16.66 -8.10 -2.87
C VAL A 99 15.16 -8.02 -3.14
N ARG A 100 14.34 -8.78 -2.40
CA ARG A 100 12.87 -8.75 -2.56
C ARG A 100 12.28 -7.38 -2.27
N ALA A 101 12.80 -6.68 -1.26
CA ALA A 101 12.39 -5.32 -0.95
C ALA A 101 12.70 -4.36 -2.10
N LYS A 102 13.86 -4.50 -2.72
CA LYS A 102 14.23 -3.70 -3.90
C LYS A 102 13.27 -3.96 -5.07
N GLU A 103 13.06 -5.23 -5.42
CA GLU A 103 12.14 -5.61 -6.51
C GLU A 103 10.75 -4.99 -6.32
N ARG A 104 10.23 -5.04 -5.09
CA ARG A 104 8.91 -4.47 -4.75
C ARG A 104 8.87 -2.95 -4.91
N LEU A 105 9.95 -2.24 -4.56
CA LEU A 105 10.02 -0.78 -4.67
C LEU A 105 10.30 -0.31 -6.10
N ASP A 106 11.07 -1.07 -6.87
CA ASP A 106 11.24 -0.85 -8.31
C ASP A 106 9.90 -1.01 -9.05
N GLU A 107 9.10 -2.02 -8.69
CA GLU A 107 7.74 -2.19 -9.21
C GLU A 107 6.85 -1.00 -8.83
N GLU A 108 6.94 -0.49 -7.61
CA GLU A 108 6.19 0.70 -7.18
C GLU A 108 6.55 1.95 -8.00
N LEU A 109 7.85 2.20 -8.24
CA LEU A 109 8.31 3.30 -9.09
C LEU A 109 7.75 3.18 -10.51
N SER A 110 7.67 1.95 -11.03
CA SER A 110 7.11 1.69 -12.35
C SER A 110 5.60 2.00 -12.41
N ILE A 111 4.84 1.64 -11.36
CA ILE A 111 3.42 1.91 -11.23
C ILE A 111 3.17 3.43 -11.19
N GLN A 112 3.95 4.17 -10.39
CA GLN A 112 3.84 5.63 -10.29
C GLN A 112 4.16 6.34 -11.61
N THR A 113 5.15 5.83 -12.36
CA THR A 113 5.54 6.39 -13.66
C THR A 113 4.46 6.14 -14.72
N GLN A 114 3.85 4.95 -14.74
CA GLN A 114 2.77 4.60 -15.68
C GLN A 114 1.48 5.40 -15.43
N ASP A 115 1.15 5.69 -14.17
CA ASP A 115 -0.02 6.51 -13.83
C ASP A 115 0.18 8.00 -14.19
N SER A 116 1.43 8.46 -14.25
CA SER A 116 1.80 9.84 -14.57
C SER A 116 1.87 10.16 -16.08
N GLN A 117 1.87 9.14 -16.96
CA GLN A 117 1.93 9.35 -18.42
C GLN A 117 0.51 9.58 -19.00
N PRO A 118 0.26 10.67 -19.76
CA PRO A 118 -1.01 10.86 -20.44
C PRO A 118 -1.18 9.77 -21.52
N LYS A 119 -2.30 9.03 -21.46
CA LYS A 119 -2.60 8.01 -22.47
C LYS A 119 -2.77 8.63 -23.87
N PRO A 120 -2.25 7.99 -24.94
CA PRO A 120 -2.68 8.31 -26.29
C PRO A 120 -4.20 8.05 -26.45
N PRO A 121 -4.89 8.79 -27.33
CA PRO A 121 -6.34 8.69 -27.51
C PRO A 121 -6.76 7.25 -27.84
N PRO A 122 -7.92 6.78 -27.36
CA PRO A 122 -8.42 5.46 -27.71
C PRO A 122 -8.61 5.36 -29.24
N GLU A 123 -7.92 4.41 -29.86
CA GLU A 123 -8.15 4.06 -31.26
C GLU A 123 -9.61 3.63 -31.43
N GLN A 124 -10.37 4.47 -32.15
CA GLN A 124 -11.71 4.14 -32.58
C GLN A 124 -11.62 2.92 -33.50
N LYS A 125 -12.04 1.75 -33.00
CA LYS A 125 -12.27 0.57 -33.84
C LYS A 125 -13.31 0.95 -34.90
N GLN A 126 -12.85 1.21 -36.12
CA GLN A 126 -13.70 1.37 -37.30
C GLN A 126 -14.46 0.06 -37.48
N GLN A 127 -15.77 0.11 -37.26
CA GLN A 127 -16.68 -0.95 -37.70
C GLN A 127 -16.74 -0.89 -39.22
N THR A 128 -16.12 -1.84 -39.91
CA THR A 128 -16.43 -2.11 -41.31
C THR A 128 -17.82 -2.72 -41.41
N PRO A 129 -18.75 -2.16 -42.20
CA PRO A 129 -20.03 -2.81 -42.46
C PRO A 129 -19.78 -3.99 -43.42
N GLU A 130 -20.07 -5.21 -42.97
CA GLU A 130 -20.15 -6.37 -43.88
C GLU A 130 -21.35 -6.20 -44.81
N THR A 131 -21.15 -6.57 -46.08
CA THR A 131 -22.11 -6.53 -47.18
C THR A 131 -22.92 -7.81 -47.25
#